data_AF-J9F5Q1-F1
#
_entry.id   AF-J9F5Q1-F1
#
_cell.length_a   1.000
_cell.length_b   1.000
_cell.length_c   1.000
_cell.angle_alpha   90.00
_cell.angle_beta   90.00
_cell.angle_gamma   90.00
#
_symmetry.space_group_name_H-M   'P 1'
#
loop_
_entity.id
_entity.type
_entity.pdbx_description
1 polymer ?
#
loop_
_entity_poly.entity_id
_entity_poly.type
_entity_poly.pdbx_seq_one_letter_code
_entity_poly.pdbx_strand_id
1 'polypeptide(L)'
;MPYLHNLNTPISSLHGKDFEKLLEPLQMLRKFIVFPSLRFQESKLQSKANINTEESLQEELFRISTQQVEVHQRNILMYYCGLAGLEWLCGNEANAAKYYSSAITAMKELDQMNNKLGLKGSRCAYRLLRSDRLQQIHIFSAILDLQKDGIEVRDINPEEAEAQLNLALTGYTEQTVSNLTQTYVTVDESFPKYQATLSKVKSSIGWLCEAINLVNNVGQQHLFIDAIRTAIENSGLPNVPISSLLGLNLYVVKRWDELIDCAQKVLSETKKIAMNNIVEKKWNFILEAIIACHFSPNDGKSLKK
;
A
#
# COMPACT_ATOMS: atom_id res chain seq x y z
N MET A 1 -55.27 19.10 -11.59
CA MET A 1 -54.05 19.44 -12.33
C MET A 1 -54.05 20.93 -12.66
N PRO A 2 -53.19 21.74 -12.01
CA PRO A 2 -53.03 23.12 -12.44
C PRO A 2 -51.57 23.60 -12.32
N TYR A 3 -50.62 23.11 -13.13
CA TYR A 3 -49.27 23.71 -13.25
C TYR A 3 -48.61 23.46 -14.62
N LEU A 4 -49.40 23.43 -15.70
CA LEU A 4 -48.87 23.37 -17.07
C LEU A 4 -49.27 24.64 -17.83
N HIS A 5 -48.71 25.78 -17.42
CA HIS A 5 -48.68 26.95 -18.29
C HIS A 5 -47.29 27.57 -18.26
N ASN A 6 -46.76 27.78 -19.46
CA ASN A 6 -45.45 28.35 -19.84
C ASN A 6 -44.24 27.40 -19.83
N LEU A 7 -44.20 26.49 -20.80
CA LEU A 7 -42.97 25.88 -21.33
C LEU A 7 -42.59 26.49 -22.68
N ASN A 8 -42.59 27.83 -22.75
CA ASN A 8 -41.95 28.58 -23.85
C ASN A 8 -40.55 29.08 -23.45
N THR A 9 -40.00 28.55 -22.36
CA THR A 9 -38.64 28.84 -21.92
C THR A 9 -37.68 27.98 -22.75
N PRO A 10 -36.72 28.58 -23.49
CA PRO A 10 -35.76 27.81 -24.27
C PRO A 10 -34.98 26.86 -23.36
N ILE A 11 -34.60 25.67 -23.85
CA ILE A 11 -33.88 24.64 -23.07
C ILE A 11 -32.63 25.20 -22.37
N SER A 12 -32.01 26.25 -22.92
CA SER A 12 -30.88 26.98 -22.33
C SER A 12 -31.20 27.71 -21.02
N SER A 13 -32.47 27.86 -20.65
CA SER A 13 -32.91 28.48 -19.39
C SER A 13 -33.07 27.48 -18.24
N LEU A 14 -32.99 26.17 -18.51
CA LEU A 14 -33.04 25.10 -17.51
C LEU A 14 -31.66 24.95 -16.83
N HIS A 15 -31.30 25.91 -15.98
CA HIS A 15 -30.11 25.80 -15.13
C HIS A 15 -30.48 25.47 -13.68
N GLY A 16 -29.92 24.37 -13.19
CA GLY A 16 -29.85 24.00 -11.77
C GLY A 16 -31.18 23.51 -11.19
N LYS A 17 -32.06 24.44 -10.78
CA LYS A 17 -33.21 24.10 -9.91
C LYS A 17 -34.36 23.39 -10.61
N ASP A 18 -34.66 23.76 -11.86
CA ASP A 18 -35.77 23.15 -12.59
C ASP A 18 -35.38 21.81 -13.22
N PHE A 19 -34.09 21.62 -13.54
CA PHE A 19 -33.53 20.32 -13.93
C PHE A 19 -33.50 19.35 -12.73
N GLU A 20 -33.14 19.83 -11.53
CA GLU A 20 -33.23 19.05 -10.29
C GLU A 20 -34.67 18.60 -9.98
N LYS A 21 -35.66 19.48 -10.16
CA LYS A 21 -37.09 19.11 -10.02
C LYS A 21 -37.57 18.09 -11.06
N LEU A 22 -37.02 18.11 -12.26
CA LEU A 22 -37.28 17.11 -13.30
C LEU A 22 -36.59 15.76 -13.00
N LEU A 23 -35.43 15.79 -12.33
CA LEU A 23 -34.69 14.61 -11.89
C LEU A 23 -35.25 13.99 -10.61
N GLU A 24 -35.90 14.75 -9.73
CA GLU A 24 -36.39 14.26 -8.44
C GLU A 24 -37.35 13.04 -8.57
N PRO A 25 -38.33 13.03 -9.50
CA PRO A 25 -39.18 11.86 -9.73
C PRO A 25 -38.38 10.67 -10.31
N LEU A 26 -37.38 10.93 -11.15
CA LEU A 26 -36.51 9.91 -11.74
C LEU A 26 -35.55 9.30 -10.70
N GLN A 27 -35.11 10.09 -9.72
CA GLN A 27 -34.32 9.62 -8.57
C GLN A 27 -35.16 8.75 -7.62
N MET A 28 -36.45 9.05 -7.45
CA MET A 28 -37.36 8.16 -6.72
C MET A 28 -37.59 6.84 -7.47
N LEU A 29 -37.72 6.86 -8.80
CA LEU A 29 -37.77 5.65 -9.63
C LEU A 29 -36.48 4.82 -9.55
N ARG A 30 -35.31 5.46 -9.40
CA ARG A 30 -34.01 4.77 -9.21
C ARG A 30 -33.99 3.90 -7.94
N LYS A 31 -34.76 4.25 -6.89
CA LYS A 31 -34.92 3.42 -5.68
C LYS A 31 -35.75 2.15 -5.91
N PHE A 32 -36.61 2.13 -6.93
CA PHE A 32 -37.43 0.97 -7.28
C PHE A 32 -36.78 0.05 -8.32
N ILE A 33 -35.86 0.58 -9.14
CA ILE A 33 -35.20 -0.18 -10.22
C ILE A 33 -33.89 -0.86 -9.75
N VAL A 34 -33.27 -0.36 -8.67
CA VAL A 34 -32.06 -0.95 -8.10
C VAL A 34 -32.43 -2.00 -7.05
N PHE A 35 -32.07 -3.26 -7.31
CA PHE A 35 -32.13 -4.36 -6.34
C PHE A 35 -31.57 -3.89 -4.97
N PRO A 36 -32.25 -4.19 -3.84
CA PRO A 36 -31.93 -3.62 -2.51
C PRO A 36 -30.49 -3.79 -1.98
N SER A 37 -29.67 -4.62 -2.63
CA SER A 37 -28.31 -4.94 -2.23
C SER A 37 -27.23 -4.06 -2.88
N LEU A 38 -27.54 -3.32 -3.95
CA LEU A 38 -26.61 -2.38 -4.58
C LEU A 38 -26.61 -1.03 -3.84
N ARG A 39 -26.14 -1.03 -2.59
CA ARG A 39 -25.82 0.22 -1.90
C ARG A 39 -24.53 0.78 -2.48
N PHE A 40 -24.64 1.83 -3.29
CA PHE A 40 -23.51 2.69 -3.64
C PHE A 40 -23.01 3.33 -2.34
N GLN A 41 -21.90 2.87 -1.79
CA GLN A 41 -21.28 3.53 -0.64
C GLN A 41 -20.79 4.92 -1.07
N GLU A 42 -21.52 5.96 -0.67
CA GLU A 42 -21.17 7.37 -0.91
C GLU A 42 -19.76 7.72 -0.39
N SER A 43 -19.24 6.98 0.59
CA SER A 43 -17.95 7.26 1.24
C SER A 43 -16.71 6.78 0.47
N LYS A 44 -16.87 6.07 -0.66
CA LYS A 44 -15.75 5.66 -1.54
C LYS A 44 -15.79 6.28 -2.94
N LEU A 45 -16.60 7.31 -3.16
CA LEU A 45 -16.45 8.24 -4.30
C LEU A 45 -15.23 9.18 -4.12
N GLN A 46 -14.10 8.64 -3.64
CA GLN A 46 -12.77 9.25 -3.77
C GLN A 46 -12.05 8.77 -5.04
N SER A 47 -12.70 8.02 -5.94
CA SER A 47 -12.19 7.96 -7.30
C SER A 47 -12.49 9.28 -7.98
N LYS A 48 -11.44 10.09 -8.16
CA LYS A 48 -11.35 11.23 -9.08
C LYS A 48 -11.53 10.79 -10.56
N ALA A 49 -12.41 9.84 -10.85
CA ALA A 49 -12.75 9.48 -12.21
C ALA A 49 -13.71 10.54 -12.72
N ASN A 50 -13.26 11.40 -13.63
CA ASN A 50 -14.14 12.27 -14.39
C ASN A 50 -15.04 11.38 -15.25
N ILE A 51 -16.21 11.02 -14.75
CA ILE A 51 -17.24 10.30 -15.51
C ILE A 51 -17.83 11.29 -16.50
N ASN A 52 -17.21 11.38 -17.67
CA ASN A 52 -17.57 12.34 -18.72
C ASN A 52 -18.12 11.67 -19.98
N THR A 53 -18.11 10.33 -20.05
CA THR A 53 -18.67 9.52 -21.14
C THR A 53 -19.52 8.37 -20.63
N GLU A 54 -20.44 7.87 -21.45
CA GLU A 54 -21.23 6.66 -21.17
C GLU A 54 -20.34 5.45 -20.89
N GLU A 55 -19.28 5.27 -21.68
CA GLU A 55 -18.28 4.21 -21.48
C GLU A 55 -17.62 4.32 -20.09
N SER A 56 -17.22 5.52 -19.66
CA SER A 56 -16.61 5.73 -18.34
C SER A 56 -17.58 5.42 -17.19
N LEU A 57 -18.90 5.66 -17.38
CA LEU A 57 -19.92 5.30 -16.42
C LEU A 57 -20.11 3.78 -16.36
N GLN A 58 -20.15 3.12 -17.52
CA GLN A 58 -20.28 1.66 -17.61
C GLN A 58 -19.08 0.95 -16.95
N GLU A 59 -17.86 1.42 -17.21
CA GLU A 59 -16.65 0.89 -16.58
C GLU A 59 -16.69 1.05 -15.05
N GLU A 60 -17.13 2.21 -14.55
CA GLU A 60 -17.23 2.46 -13.12
C GLU A 60 -18.29 1.59 -12.44
N LEU A 61 -19.47 1.45 -13.06
CA LEU A 61 -20.53 0.56 -12.57
C LEU A 61 -20.08 -0.89 -12.54
N PHE A 62 -19.36 -1.32 -13.58
CA PHE A 62 -18.79 -2.66 -13.65
C PHE A 62 -17.74 -2.86 -12.55
N ARG A 63 -16.85 -1.89 -12.33
CA ARG A 63 -15.84 -1.92 -11.26
C ARG A 63 -16.45 -2.05 -9.86
N ILE A 64 -17.48 -1.26 -9.56
CA ILE A 64 -18.17 -1.32 -8.26
C ILE A 64 -18.84 -2.68 -8.07
N SER A 65 -19.57 -3.15 -9.09
CA SER A 65 -20.30 -4.42 -9.03
C SER A 65 -19.35 -5.61 -8.83
N THR A 66 -18.25 -5.64 -9.58
CA THR A 66 -17.23 -6.70 -9.46
C THR A 66 -16.51 -6.64 -8.12
N GLN A 67 -16.26 -5.46 -7.55
CA GLN A 67 -15.71 -5.33 -6.20
C GLN A 67 -16.66 -5.92 -5.13
N GLN A 68 -17.97 -5.74 -5.27
CA GLN A 68 -18.94 -6.36 -4.37
C GLN A 68 -18.93 -7.89 -4.50
N VAL A 69 -18.89 -8.42 -5.72
CA VAL A 69 -18.77 -9.87 -5.97
C VAL A 69 -17.52 -10.43 -5.29
N GLU A 70 -16.37 -9.78 -5.41
CA GLU A 70 -15.13 -10.22 -4.76
C GLU A 70 -15.21 -10.17 -3.22
N VAL A 71 -15.88 -9.17 -2.65
CA VAL A 71 -16.11 -9.10 -1.20
C VAL A 71 -17.02 -10.25 -0.74
N HIS A 72 -18.10 -10.53 -1.47
CA HIS A 72 -18.97 -11.66 -1.16
C HIS A 72 -18.23 -13.00 -1.28
N GLN A 73 -17.42 -13.16 -2.32
CA GLN A 73 -16.58 -14.34 -2.48
C GLN A 73 -15.63 -14.52 -1.29
N ARG A 74 -14.92 -13.44 -0.88
CA ARG A 74 -14.04 -13.47 0.30
C ARG A 74 -14.80 -13.91 1.55
N ASN A 75 -16.02 -13.42 1.76
CA ASN A 75 -16.82 -13.78 2.92
C ASN A 75 -17.24 -15.26 2.89
N ILE A 76 -17.68 -15.76 1.73
CA ILE A 76 -18.05 -17.18 1.55
C ILE A 76 -16.86 -18.09 1.88
N LEU A 77 -15.69 -17.79 1.33
CA LEU A 77 -14.48 -18.57 1.62
C LEU A 77 -14.10 -18.49 3.10
N MET A 78 -14.22 -17.33 3.73
CA MET A 78 -13.99 -17.17 5.17
C MET A 78 -14.93 -18.05 6.00
N TYR A 79 -16.21 -18.14 5.64
CA TYR A 79 -17.17 -19.01 6.33
C TYR A 79 -16.78 -20.48 6.21
N TYR A 80 -16.45 -20.96 5.00
CA TYR A 80 -16.01 -22.34 4.83
C TYR A 80 -14.72 -22.65 5.58
N CYS A 81 -13.73 -21.75 5.54
CA CYS A 81 -12.49 -21.94 6.30
C CYS A 81 -12.74 -21.96 7.81
N GLY A 82 -13.61 -21.07 8.31
CA GLY A 82 -13.97 -21.02 9.73
C GLY A 82 -14.67 -22.30 10.20
N LEU A 83 -15.66 -22.77 9.44
CA LEU A 83 -16.34 -24.03 9.73
C LEU A 83 -15.40 -25.24 9.66
N ALA A 84 -14.54 -25.29 8.63
CA ALA A 84 -13.54 -26.35 8.50
C ALA A 84 -12.59 -26.38 9.70
N GLY A 85 -12.08 -25.22 10.11
CA GLY A 85 -11.20 -25.10 11.28
C GLY A 85 -11.89 -25.54 12.59
N LEU A 86 -13.17 -25.20 12.79
CA LEU A 86 -13.92 -25.64 13.96
C LEU A 86 -14.14 -27.17 13.98
N GLU A 87 -14.52 -27.77 12.86
CA GLU A 87 -14.65 -29.23 12.75
C GLU A 87 -13.32 -29.93 13.02
N TRP A 88 -12.22 -29.38 12.47
CA TRP A 88 -10.89 -29.94 12.68
C TRP A 88 -10.47 -29.88 14.15
N LEU A 89 -10.71 -28.75 14.83
CA LEU A 89 -10.46 -28.62 16.28
C LEU A 89 -11.29 -29.60 17.12
N CYS A 90 -12.48 -29.97 16.64
CA CYS A 90 -13.33 -31.00 17.26
C CYS A 90 -12.90 -32.44 16.91
N GLY A 91 -11.86 -32.64 16.11
CA GLY A 91 -11.40 -33.95 15.63
C GLY A 91 -12.23 -34.54 14.48
N ASN A 92 -13.14 -33.76 13.90
CA ASN A 92 -14.02 -34.19 12.80
C ASN A 92 -13.39 -33.88 11.43
N GLU A 93 -12.23 -34.48 11.15
CA GLU A 93 -11.43 -34.18 9.94
C GLU A 93 -12.18 -34.44 8.62
N ALA A 94 -13.04 -35.46 8.59
CA ALA A 94 -13.88 -35.74 7.43
C ALA A 94 -14.91 -34.62 7.15
N ASN A 95 -15.39 -33.91 8.17
CA ASN A 95 -16.27 -32.75 7.98
C ASN A 95 -15.46 -31.51 7.60
N ALA A 96 -14.27 -31.33 8.17
CA ALA A 96 -13.34 -30.29 7.73
C ALA A 96 -13.03 -30.41 6.22
N ALA A 97 -12.75 -31.63 5.74
CA ALA A 97 -12.56 -31.93 4.33
C ALA A 97 -13.76 -31.54 3.45
N LYS A 98 -15.00 -31.76 3.91
CA LYS A 98 -16.22 -31.35 3.18
C LYS A 98 -16.33 -29.83 3.04
N TYR A 99 -15.99 -29.08 4.10
CA TYR A 99 -16.01 -27.63 4.04
C TYR A 99 -14.92 -27.07 3.14
N TYR A 100 -13.71 -27.65 3.14
CA TYR A 100 -12.68 -27.28 2.17
C TYR A 100 -13.06 -27.64 0.73
N SER A 101 -13.70 -28.79 0.49
CA SER A 101 -14.26 -29.13 -0.83
C SER A 101 -15.30 -28.10 -1.28
N SER A 102 -16.18 -27.65 -0.37
CA SER A 102 -17.16 -26.58 -0.66
C SER A 102 -16.49 -25.25 -1.01
N ALA A 103 -15.37 -24.92 -0.36
CA ALA A 103 -14.57 -23.75 -0.69
C ALA A 103 -13.95 -23.84 -2.10
N ILE A 104 -13.46 -25.02 -2.50
CA ILE A 104 -12.96 -25.27 -3.86
C ILE A 104 -14.08 -25.08 -4.88
N THR A 105 -15.27 -25.63 -4.62
CA THR A 105 -16.43 -25.46 -5.51
C THR A 105 -16.76 -23.98 -5.70
N ALA A 106 -16.81 -23.20 -4.62
CA ALA A 106 -17.05 -21.76 -4.70
C ALA A 106 -15.96 -21.02 -5.51
N MET A 107 -14.70 -21.44 -5.43
CA MET A 107 -13.62 -20.88 -6.28
C MET A 107 -13.81 -21.25 -7.75
N LYS A 108 -14.13 -22.51 -8.05
CA LYS A 108 -14.41 -22.97 -9.43
C LYS A 108 -15.61 -22.24 -10.04
N GLU A 109 -16.64 -21.93 -9.26
CA GLU A 109 -17.79 -21.13 -9.70
C GLU A 109 -17.39 -19.70 -10.09
N LEU A 110 -16.47 -19.07 -9.35
CA LEU A 110 -15.94 -17.75 -9.72
C LEU A 110 -15.17 -17.81 -11.05
N ASP A 111 -14.38 -18.85 -11.27
CA ASP A 111 -13.65 -19.04 -12.53
C ASP A 111 -14.60 -19.29 -13.70
N GLN A 112 -15.67 -20.06 -13.49
CA GLN A 112 -16.74 -20.20 -14.48
C GLN A 112 -17.43 -18.88 -14.79
N MET A 113 -17.65 -18.03 -13.78
CA MET A 113 -18.22 -16.69 -13.98
C MET A 113 -17.30 -15.80 -14.80
N ASN A 114 -15.99 -15.82 -14.51
CA ASN A 114 -14.97 -15.14 -15.31
C ASN A 114 -15.04 -15.54 -16.79
N ASN A 115 -15.13 -16.85 -17.06
CA ASN A 115 -15.23 -17.38 -18.42
C ASN A 115 -16.52 -16.95 -19.12
N LYS A 116 -17.67 -17.03 -18.43
CA LYS A 116 -18.97 -16.63 -18.97
C LYS A 116 -19.03 -15.13 -19.32
N LEU A 117 -18.42 -14.29 -18.48
CA LEU A 117 -18.36 -12.84 -18.68
C LEU A 117 -17.23 -12.41 -19.64
N GLY A 118 -16.44 -13.35 -20.15
CA GLY A 118 -15.33 -13.06 -21.06
C GLY A 118 -14.24 -12.17 -20.44
N LEU A 119 -14.12 -12.17 -19.11
CA LEU A 119 -13.20 -11.31 -18.39
C LEU A 119 -11.78 -11.78 -18.66
N LYS A 120 -10.96 -10.87 -19.20
CA LYS A 120 -9.59 -11.16 -19.62
C LYS A 120 -8.69 -10.03 -19.14
N GLY A 121 -7.65 -10.38 -18.40
CA GLY A 121 -6.62 -9.42 -17.97
C GLY A 121 -6.59 -9.17 -16.46
N SER A 122 -5.48 -8.55 -16.04
CA SER A 122 -5.15 -8.32 -14.63
C SER A 122 -5.42 -6.90 -14.15
N ARG A 123 -5.41 -5.90 -15.05
CA ARG A 123 -5.48 -4.47 -14.74
C ARG A 123 -6.29 -3.71 -15.80
N CYS A 124 -7.60 -3.90 -15.81
CA CYS A 124 -8.55 -3.11 -16.61
C CYS A 124 -9.92 -3.07 -15.90
N ALA A 125 -10.86 -2.27 -16.41
CA ALA A 125 -12.23 -2.24 -15.89
C ALA A 125 -12.87 -3.64 -15.90
N TYR A 126 -12.66 -4.39 -16.99
CA TYR A 126 -13.17 -5.75 -17.20
C TYR A 126 -12.20 -6.87 -16.78
N ARG A 127 -11.45 -6.65 -15.69
CA ARG A 127 -10.47 -7.62 -15.19
C ARG A 127 -11.14 -8.88 -14.63
N LEU A 128 -10.36 -9.96 -14.56
CA LEU A 128 -10.75 -11.19 -13.86
C LEU A 128 -11.13 -10.89 -12.40
N LEU A 129 -12.26 -11.46 -11.98
CA LEU A 129 -12.65 -11.61 -10.59
C LEU A 129 -11.68 -12.58 -9.91
N ARG A 130 -11.30 -12.27 -8.67
CA ARG A 130 -10.29 -13.06 -7.96
C ARG A 130 -10.75 -13.41 -6.56
N SER A 131 -10.55 -14.68 -6.19
CA SER A 131 -10.57 -15.12 -4.81
C SER A 131 -9.35 -14.57 -4.07
N ASP A 132 -9.48 -14.34 -2.76
CA ASP A 132 -8.38 -13.82 -1.94
C ASP A 132 -7.22 -14.82 -1.87
N ARG A 133 -5.99 -14.37 -2.13
CA ARG A 133 -4.82 -15.25 -2.20
C ARG A 133 -4.44 -15.85 -0.85
N LEU A 134 -4.63 -15.14 0.26
CA LEU A 134 -4.36 -15.70 1.59
C LEU A 134 -5.35 -16.81 1.94
N GLN A 135 -6.61 -16.64 1.55
CA GLN A 135 -7.62 -17.69 1.75
C GLN A 135 -7.31 -18.91 0.89
N GLN A 136 -6.87 -18.72 -0.36
CA GLN A 136 -6.38 -19.83 -1.20
C GLN A 136 -5.20 -20.56 -0.56
N ILE A 137 -4.19 -19.83 -0.06
CA ILE A 137 -3.05 -20.42 0.64
C ILE A 137 -3.52 -21.25 1.84
N HIS A 138 -4.41 -20.70 2.67
CA HIS A 138 -4.96 -21.42 3.81
C HIS A 138 -5.70 -22.70 3.40
N ILE A 139 -6.60 -22.61 2.41
CA ILE A 139 -7.40 -23.75 1.93
C ILE A 139 -6.49 -24.86 1.39
N PHE A 140 -5.58 -24.54 0.47
CA PHE A 140 -4.74 -25.57 -0.16
C PHE A 140 -3.68 -26.13 0.80
N SER A 141 -3.14 -25.32 1.71
CA SER A 141 -2.27 -25.83 2.79
C SER A 141 -3.01 -26.82 3.69
N ALA A 142 -4.22 -26.48 4.12
CA ALA A 142 -5.05 -27.32 4.97
C ALA A 142 -5.46 -28.64 4.27
N ILE A 143 -5.80 -28.58 2.98
CA ILE A 143 -6.11 -29.77 2.18
C ILE A 143 -4.92 -30.72 2.13
N LEU A 144 -3.72 -30.20 1.89
CA LEU A 144 -2.51 -31.02 1.84
C LEU A 144 -2.22 -31.69 3.18
N ASP A 145 -2.45 -30.99 4.30
CA ASP A 145 -2.28 -31.56 5.63
C ASP A 145 -3.31 -32.67 5.90
N LEU A 146 -4.58 -32.46 5.59
CA LEU A 146 -5.61 -33.52 5.66
C LEU A 146 -5.26 -34.74 4.79
N GLN A 147 -4.77 -34.51 3.57
CA GLN A 147 -4.39 -35.58 2.66
C GLN A 147 -3.16 -36.37 3.14
N LYS A 148 -2.20 -35.72 3.84
CA LYS A 148 -1.09 -36.41 4.49
C LYS A 148 -1.56 -37.34 5.61
N ASP A 149 -2.61 -36.94 6.32
CA ASP A 149 -3.24 -37.75 7.37
C ASP A 149 -4.18 -38.84 6.80
N GLY A 150 -4.25 -38.98 5.48
CA GLY A 150 -5.04 -40.00 4.79
C GLY A 150 -6.51 -39.63 4.60
N ILE A 151 -6.89 -38.37 4.85
CA ILE A 151 -8.25 -37.88 4.66
C ILE A 151 -8.44 -37.40 3.21
N GLU A 152 -9.39 -37.99 2.52
CA GLU A 152 -9.71 -37.60 1.14
C GLU A 152 -10.52 -36.29 1.10
N VAL A 153 -10.05 -35.33 0.29
CA VAL A 153 -10.80 -34.13 -0.08
C VAL A 153 -11.29 -34.29 -1.51
N ARG A 154 -12.60 -34.20 -1.73
CA ARG A 154 -13.20 -34.40 -3.06
C ARG A 154 -12.75 -33.33 -4.05
N ASP A 155 -12.69 -33.74 -5.32
CA ASP A 155 -12.47 -32.87 -6.50
C ASP A 155 -11.12 -32.15 -6.55
N ILE A 156 -10.13 -32.66 -5.80
CA ILE A 156 -8.74 -32.21 -5.85
C ILE A 156 -7.79 -33.33 -5.43
N ASN A 157 -6.72 -33.53 -6.19
CA ASN A 157 -5.64 -34.46 -5.82
C ASN A 157 -4.46 -33.69 -5.17
N PRO A 158 -3.52 -34.39 -4.50
CA PRO A 158 -2.39 -33.72 -3.83
C PRO A 158 -1.51 -32.88 -4.76
N GLU A 159 -1.24 -33.37 -5.98
CA GLU A 159 -0.40 -32.65 -6.96
C GLU A 159 -1.06 -31.33 -7.41
N GLU A 160 -2.37 -31.35 -7.65
CA GLU A 160 -3.15 -30.17 -8.00
C GLU A 160 -3.23 -29.19 -6.82
N ALA A 161 -3.44 -29.69 -5.59
CA ALA A 161 -3.44 -28.86 -4.40
C ALA A 161 -2.09 -28.16 -4.19
N GLU A 162 -0.97 -28.87 -4.39
CA GLU A 162 0.38 -28.30 -4.29
C GLU A 162 0.63 -27.25 -5.39
N ALA A 163 0.23 -27.54 -6.64
CA ALA A 163 0.35 -26.58 -7.73
C ALA A 163 -0.45 -25.29 -7.45
N GLN A 164 -1.68 -25.42 -6.94
CA GLN A 164 -2.52 -24.27 -6.59
C GLN A 164 -1.97 -23.48 -5.40
N LEU A 165 -1.45 -24.17 -4.38
CA LEU A 165 -0.77 -23.54 -3.25
C LEU A 165 0.44 -22.70 -3.72
N ASN A 166 1.30 -23.28 -4.57
CA ASN A 166 2.46 -22.59 -5.11
C ASN A 166 2.08 -21.38 -5.97
N LEU A 167 1.02 -21.50 -6.78
CA LEU A 167 0.49 -20.38 -7.56
C LEU A 167 -0.03 -19.26 -6.65
N ALA A 168 -0.75 -19.60 -5.57
CA ALA A 168 -1.28 -18.63 -4.63
C ALA A 168 -0.16 -17.94 -3.83
N LEU A 169 0.86 -18.67 -3.37
CA LEU A 169 2.05 -18.15 -2.69
C LEU A 169 2.84 -17.19 -3.59
N THR A 170 3.13 -17.61 -4.82
CA THR A 170 3.85 -16.78 -5.80
C THR A 170 3.06 -15.51 -6.09
N GLY A 171 1.76 -15.62 -6.36
CA GLY A 171 0.91 -14.46 -6.64
C GLY A 171 0.70 -13.51 -5.44
N TYR A 172 0.74 -14.01 -4.20
CA TYR A 172 0.65 -13.17 -3.01
C TYR A 172 1.93 -12.37 -2.75
N THR A 173 3.09 -12.97 -3.04
CA THR A 173 4.41 -12.39 -2.74
C THR A 173 5.00 -11.59 -3.90
N GLU A 174 4.51 -11.76 -5.13
CA GLU A 174 5.06 -11.20 -6.37
C GLU A 174 5.36 -9.70 -6.28
N GLN A 175 4.39 -8.89 -5.84
CA GLN A 175 4.55 -7.44 -5.76
C GLN A 175 5.64 -7.05 -4.74
N THR A 176 5.68 -7.72 -3.59
CA THR A 176 6.67 -7.43 -2.54
C THR A 176 8.08 -7.83 -3.00
N VAL A 177 8.22 -9.01 -3.62
CA VAL A 177 9.49 -9.48 -4.19
C VAL A 177 9.97 -8.54 -5.30
N SER A 178 9.07 -8.10 -6.18
CA SER A 178 9.38 -7.13 -7.24
C SER A 178 9.84 -5.79 -6.66
N ASN A 179 9.10 -5.23 -5.69
CA ASN A 179 9.46 -3.98 -5.03
C ASN A 179 10.81 -4.07 -4.30
N LEU A 180 11.06 -5.18 -3.61
CA LEU A 180 12.30 -5.42 -2.90
C LEU A 180 13.49 -5.52 -3.88
N THR A 181 13.32 -6.28 -4.96
CA THR A 181 14.33 -6.41 -6.02
C THR A 181 14.64 -5.05 -6.66
N GLN A 182 13.61 -4.27 -7.00
CA GLN A 182 13.79 -2.93 -7.54
C GLN A 182 14.50 -1.99 -6.57
N THR A 183 14.19 -2.11 -5.27
CA THR A 183 14.85 -1.31 -4.22
C THR A 183 16.33 -1.67 -4.13
N TYR A 184 16.69 -2.96 -4.16
CA TYR A 184 18.09 -3.38 -4.15
C TYR A 184 18.87 -2.82 -5.35
N VAL A 185 18.32 -2.94 -6.57
CA VAL A 185 18.93 -2.38 -7.77
C VAL A 185 19.13 -0.87 -7.64
N THR A 186 18.10 -0.15 -7.19
CA THR A 186 18.15 1.31 -7.00
C THR A 186 19.21 1.72 -5.97
N VAL A 187 19.31 0.98 -4.86
CA VAL A 187 20.31 1.22 -3.83
C VAL A 187 21.72 0.97 -4.37
N ASP A 188 21.96 -0.15 -5.05
CA ASP A 188 23.26 -0.49 -5.62
C ASP A 188 23.72 0.52 -6.68
N GLU A 189 22.82 1.01 -7.54
CA GLU A 189 23.13 2.05 -8.53
C GLU A 189 23.40 3.43 -7.92
N SER A 190 22.72 3.76 -6.82
CA SER A 190 22.86 5.06 -6.15
C SER A 190 24.06 5.10 -5.21
N PHE A 191 24.53 3.95 -4.72
CA PHE A 191 25.60 3.84 -3.73
C PHE A 191 26.91 4.54 -4.14
N PRO A 192 27.44 4.33 -5.37
CA PRO A 192 28.67 4.99 -5.81
C PRO A 192 28.51 6.51 -5.90
N LYS A 193 27.35 6.98 -6.38
CA LYS A 193 27.03 8.41 -6.47
C LYS A 193 26.97 9.05 -5.09
N TYR A 194 26.31 8.40 -4.14
CA TYR A 194 26.20 8.89 -2.77
C TYR A 194 27.56 8.90 -2.07
N GLN A 195 28.37 7.84 -2.22
CA GLN A 195 29.72 7.78 -1.67
C GLN A 195 30.64 8.86 -2.25
N ALA A 196 30.55 9.14 -3.56
CA ALA A 196 31.30 10.20 -4.20
C ALA A 196 30.88 11.59 -3.68
N THR A 197 29.57 11.85 -3.53
CA THR A 197 29.06 13.08 -2.94
C THR A 197 29.53 13.24 -1.51
N LEU A 198 29.40 12.21 -0.68
CA LEU A 198 29.82 12.24 0.72
C LEU A 198 31.32 12.53 0.86
N SER A 199 32.15 11.94 -0.01
CA SER A 199 33.59 12.19 -0.04
C SER A 199 33.94 13.66 -0.38
N LYS A 200 33.22 14.26 -1.34
CA LYS A 200 33.38 15.69 -1.70
C LYS A 200 32.93 16.61 -0.58
N VAL A 201 31.76 16.33 -0.01
CA VAL A 201 31.11 17.12 1.04
C VAL A 201 31.92 17.07 2.34
N LYS A 202 32.53 15.92 2.69
CA LYS A 202 33.44 15.80 3.84
C LYS A 202 34.63 16.79 3.77
N SER A 203 35.10 17.11 2.57
CA SER A 203 36.20 18.08 2.38
C SER A 203 35.76 19.54 2.26
N SER A 204 34.46 19.85 2.19
CA SER A 204 34.01 21.12 1.59
C SER A 204 33.74 22.28 2.53
N ILE A 205 33.85 22.18 3.86
CA ILE A 205 33.55 23.35 4.72
C ILE A 205 34.66 24.41 4.77
N GLY A 206 35.79 24.16 4.11
CA GLY A 206 36.92 25.09 4.06
C GLY A 206 36.54 26.49 3.56
N TRP A 207 35.52 26.59 2.70
CA TRP A 207 35.02 27.88 2.20
C TRP A 207 34.53 28.80 3.32
N LEU A 208 34.00 28.26 4.44
CA LEU A 208 33.52 29.08 5.55
C LEU A 208 34.71 29.72 6.29
N CYS A 209 35.79 28.95 6.48
CA CYS A 209 37.03 29.48 7.04
C CYS A 209 37.62 30.58 6.14
N GLU A 210 37.63 30.37 4.82
CA GLU A 210 38.09 31.38 3.85
C GLU A 210 37.22 32.64 3.87
N ALA A 211 35.89 32.49 3.91
CA ALA A 211 34.95 33.60 4.00
C ALA A 211 35.14 34.40 5.30
N ILE A 212 35.30 33.72 6.43
CA ILE A 212 35.57 34.35 7.73
C ILE A 212 36.91 35.10 7.70
N ASN A 213 37.96 34.52 7.12
CA ASN A 213 39.26 35.17 6.98
C ASN A 213 39.18 36.43 6.10
N LEU A 214 38.46 36.37 4.97
CA LEU A 214 38.25 37.52 4.10
C LEU A 214 37.51 38.65 4.85
N VAL A 215 36.42 38.32 5.53
CA VAL A 215 35.63 39.29 6.29
C VAL A 215 36.43 39.91 7.44
N ASN A 216 37.29 39.13 8.10
CA ASN A 216 38.21 39.63 9.12
C ASN A 216 39.22 40.62 8.51
N ASN A 217 39.79 40.31 7.35
CA ASN A 217 40.78 41.16 6.69
C ASN A 217 40.18 42.51 6.21
N VAL A 218 38.90 42.50 5.81
CA VAL A 218 38.20 43.71 5.32
C VAL A 218 37.50 44.47 6.46
N GLY A 219 37.50 43.95 7.69
CA GLY A 219 36.92 44.61 8.87
C GLY A 219 35.38 44.66 8.88
N GLN A 220 34.70 43.81 8.10
CA GLN A 220 33.24 43.83 7.91
C GLN A 220 32.49 42.72 8.68
N GLN A 221 33.03 42.34 9.84
CA GLN A 221 32.54 41.22 10.65
C GLN A 221 31.06 41.36 11.06
N HIS A 222 30.65 42.58 11.41
CA HIS A 222 29.28 42.89 11.83
C HIS A 222 28.25 42.67 10.71
N LEU A 223 28.54 43.12 9.47
CA LEU A 223 27.67 42.91 8.31
C LEU A 223 27.47 41.43 7.99
N PHE A 224 28.55 40.65 8.09
CA PHE A 224 28.50 39.21 7.82
C PHE A 224 27.69 38.46 8.89
N ILE A 225 27.90 38.81 10.17
CA ILE A 225 27.13 38.25 11.30
C ILE A 225 25.64 38.58 11.15
N ASP A 226 25.29 39.82 10.83
CA ASP A 226 23.90 40.26 10.71
C ASP A 226 23.21 39.63 9.50
N ALA A 227 23.91 39.45 8.37
CA ALA A 227 23.39 38.73 7.22
C ALA A 227 23.07 37.26 7.55
N ILE A 228 23.96 36.57 8.28
CA ILE A 228 23.77 35.18 8.69
C ILE A 228 22.64 35.07 9.73
N ARG A 229 22.56 36.01 10.68
CA ARG A 229 21.45 36.07 11.65
C ARG A 229 20.11 36.22 10.94
N THR A 230 20.02 37.16 10.00
CA THR A 230 18.81 37.39 9.21
C THR A 230 18.41 36.13 8.43
N ALA A 231 19.37 35.44 7.81
CA ALA A 231 19.10 34.20 7.08
C ALA A 231 18.58 33.07 7.99
N ILE A 232 19.14 32.94 9.20
CA ILE A 232 18.75 31.93 10.19
C ILE A 232 17.36 32.22 10.77
N GLU A 233 17.08 33.49 11.10
CA GLU A 233 15.77 33.95 11.56
C GLU A 233 14.68 33.68 10.51
N ASN A 234 14.96 34.02 9.25
CA ASN A 234 14.05 33.73 8.13
C ASN A 234 13.84 32.23 7.88
N SER A 235 14.82 31.39 8.25
CA SER A 235 14.74 29.93 8.13
C SER A 235 14.05 29.26 9.32
N GLY A 236 13.68 30.02 10.36
CA GLY A 236 13.03 29.49 11.56
C GLY A 236 13.90 28.55 12.38
N LEU A 237 15.24 28.70 12.33
CA LEU A 237 16.18 27.86 13.07
C LEU A 237 16.50 28.48 14.44
N PRO A 238 15.97 27.96 15.56
CA PRO A 238 16.27 28.50 16.88
C PRO A 238 17.70 28.11 17.33
N ASN A 239 18.33 29.00 18.11
CA ASN A 239 19.55 28.73 18.92
C ASN A 239 20.87 28.50 18.16
N VAL A 240 21.15 29.26 17.10
CA VAL A 240 22.51 29.30 16.53
C VAL A 240 23.37 30.33 17.28
N PRO A 241 24.58 29.98 17.78
CA PRO A 241 25.45 30.92 18.48
C PRO A 241 26.19 31.84 17.48
N ILE A 242 25.56 32.95 17.09
CA ILE A 242 26.10 33.94 16.12
C ILE A 242 26.72 35.16 16.82
N SER A 243 27.11 35.04 18.09
CA SER A 243 27.70 36.14 18.86
C SER A 243 29.14 36.49 18.45
N SER A 244 29.83 35.57 17.76
CA SER A 244 31.13 35.82 17.14
C SER A 244 31.35 34.93 15.91
N LEU A 245 32.20 35.36 14.97
CA LEU A 245 32.57 34.56 13.80
C LEU A 245 33.26 33.25 14.18
N LEU A 246 34.06 33.25 15.25
CA LEU A 246 34.69 32.04 15.77
C LEU A 246 33.65 31.06 16.33
N GLY A 247 32.67 31.56 17.11
CA GLY A 247 31.57 30.75 17.64
C GLY A 247 30.71 30.14 16.53
N LEU A 248 30.40 30.94 15.51
CA LEU A 248 29.70 30.47 14.31
C LEU A 248 30.50 29.38 13.57
N ASN A 249 31.80 29.59 13.36
CA ASN A 249 32.66 28.61 12.68
C ASN A 249 32.68 27.27 13.41
N LEU A 250 32.94 27.29 14.72
CA LEU A 250 32.98 26.09 15.55
C LEU A 250 31.63 25.36 15.57
N TYR A 251 30.53 26.12 15.62
CA TYR A 251 29.18 25.55 15.54
C TYR A 251 28.93 24.86 14.20
N VAL A 252 29.21 25.53 13.08
CA VAL A 252 28.97 24.97 11.74
C VAL A 252 29.87 23.75 11.48
N VAL A 253 31.15 23.81 11.85
CA VAL A 253 32.07 22.66 11.77
C VAL A 253 31.50 21.47 12.52
N LYS A 254 31.11 21.65 13.78
CA LYS A 254 30.54 20.58 14.61
C LYS A 254 29.27 20.00 14.00
N ARG A 255 28.34 20.84 13.53
CA ARG A 255 27.08 20.39 12.91
C ARG A 255 27.30 19.67 11.59
N TRP A 256 28.32 20.10 10.83
CA TRP A 256 28.72 19.43 9.62
C TRP A 256 29.29 18.04 9.91
N ASP A 257 30.19 17.94 10.89
CA ASP A 257 30.75 16.65 11.31
C ASP A 257 29.66 15.69 11.79
N GLU A 258 28.71 16.17 12.61
CA GLU A 258 27.53 15.39 13.04
C GLU A 258 26.70 14.90 11.84
N LEU A 259 26.48 15.75 10.82
CA LEU A 259 25.73 15.39 9.61
C LEU A 259 26.47 14.35 8.78
N ILE A 260 27.79 14.51 8.61
CA ILE A 260 28.65 13.58 7.88
C ILE A 260 28.67 12.22 8.57
N ASP A 261 28.79 12.18 9.89
CA ASP A 261 28.77 10.94 10.68
C ASP A 261 27.42 10.24 10.58
N CYS A 262 26.31 11.00 10.67
CA CYS A 262 24.97 10.46 10.43
C CYS A 262 24.84 9.86 9.03
N ALA A 263 25.29 10.58 8.00
CA ALA A 263 25.24 10.12 6.61
C ALA A 263 26.08 8.84 6.40
N GLN A 264 27.28 8.76 6.99
CA GLN A 264 28.12 7.57 6.95
C GLN A 264 27.45 6.38 7.64
N LYS A 265 26.84 6.60 8.81
CA LYS A 265 26.15 5.55 9.55
C LYS A 265 24.94 5.02 8.78
N VAL A 266 24.09 5.90 8.26
CA VAL A 266 22.93 5.53 7.43
C VAL A 266 23.38 4.74 6.20
N LEU A 267 24.44 5.19 5.52
CA LEU A 267 24.99 4.49 4.35
C LEU A 267 25.50 3.09 4.71
N SER A 268 26.22 2.96 5.83
CA SER A 268 26.75 1.69 6.32
C SER A 268 25.64 0.69 6.65
N GLU A 269 24.64 1.12 7.42
CA GLU A 269 23.51 0.26 7.78
C GLU A 269 22.64 -0.11 6.56
N THR A 270 22.40 0.85 5.65
CA THR A 270 21.69 0.58 4.40
C THR A 270 22.42 -0.46 3.55
N LYS A 271 23.76 -0.39 3.47
CA LYS A 271 24.58 -1.39 2.77
C LYS A 271 24.47 -2.77 3.40
N LYS A 272 24.51 -2.85 4.74
CA LYS A 272 24.34 -4.13 5.44
C LYS A 272 22.99 -4.75 5.11
N ILE A 273 21.92 -3.97 5.07
CA ILE A 273 20.58 -4.46 4.70
C ILE A 273 20.53 -4.85 3.22
N ALA A 274 21.10 -4.03 2.34
CA ALA A 274 21.14 -4.25 0.89
C ALA A 274 21.90 -5.53 0.49
N MET A 275 23.05 -5.80 1.12
CA MET A 275 23.90 -6.96 0.84
C MET A 275 23.35 -8.26 1.43
N ASN A 276 22.30 -8.19 2.24
CA ASN A 276 21.70 -9.36 2.83
C ASN A 276 20.51 -9.83 2.00
N ASN A 277 20.61 -11.04 1.46
CA ASN A 277 19.48 -11.71 0.84
C ASN A 277 18.48 -12.15 1.93
N ILE A 278 17.40 -11.38 2.10
CA ILE A 278 16.34 -11.61 3.09
C ILE A 278 15.65 -12.99 2.88
N VAL A 279 15.85 -13.64 1.74
CA VAL A 279 15.29 -14.95 1.40
C VAL A 279 16.13 -16.12 1.97
N GLU A 280 17.34 -15.87 2.49
CA GLU A 280 18.15 -16.92 3.09
C GLU A 280 17.61 -17.38 4.45
N LYS A 281 17.66 -18.70 4.73
CA LYS A 281 17.16 -19.31 5.99
C LYS A 281 17.65 -18.64 7.28
N LYS A 282 18.84 -18.03 7.27
CA LYS A 282 19.40 -17.28 8.41
C LYS A 282 18.52 -16.09 8.83
N TRP A 283 17.67 -15.59 7.93
CA TRP A 283 16.74 -14.51 8.18
C TRP A 283 15.47 -14.94 8.91
N ASN A 284 15.15 -16.23 9.02
CA ASN A 284 13.94 -16.68 9.74
C ASN A 284 13.92 -16.16 11.18
N PHE A 285 15.05 -16.26 11.89
CA PHE A 285 15.18 -15.71 13.25
C PHE A 285 15.03 -14.18 13.30
N ILE A 286 15.52 -13.48 12.28
CA ILE A 286 15.42 -12.02 12.20
C ILE A 286 13.98 -11.61 11.86
N LEU A 287 13.31 -12.33 10.96
CA LEU A 287 11.91 -12.13 10.59
C LEU A 287 10.99 -12.35 11.81
N GLU A 288 11.22 -13.40 12.58
CA GLU A 288 10.52 -13.64 13.85
C GLU A 288 10.72 -12.47 14.82
N ALA A 289 11.95 -11.97 14.98
CA ALA A 289 12.24 -10.82 15.83
C ALA A 289 11.53 -9.53 15.34
N ILE A 290 11.48 -9.29 14.03
CA ILE A 290 10.77 -8.15 13.42
C ILE A 290 9.26 -8.28 13.67
N ILE A 291 8.69 -9.46 13.44
CA ILE A 291 7.26 -9.75 13.68
C ILE A 291 6.92 -9.52 15.16
N ALA A 292 7.73 -10.05 16.08
CA ALA A 292 7.55 -9.85 17.51
C ALA A 292 7.67 -8.38 17.95
N CYS A 293 8.57 -7.61 17.31
CA CYS A 293 8.80 -6.21 17.65
C CYS A 293 7.69 -5.28 17.14
N HIS A 294 7.25 -5.47 15.89
CA HIS A 294 6.43 -4.47 15.17
C HIS A 294 5.02 -4.92 14.78
N PHE A 295 4.75 -6.23 14.75
CA PHE A 295 3.47 -6.77 14.27
C PHE A 295 2.70 -7.53 15.35
N SER A 296 3.38 -7.99 16.39
CA SER A 296 2.70 -8.51 17.58
C SER A 296 2.15 -7.32 18.38
N PRO A 297 0.88 -7.37 18.83
CA PRO A 297 0.38 -6.41 19.80
C PRO A 297 1.18 -6.62 21.09
N ASN A 298 2.29 -5.91 21.23
CA ASN A 298 2.95 -5.78 22.51
C ASN A 298 1.97 -5.05 23.42
N ASP A 299 1.35 -5.78 24.34
CA ASP A 299 0.57 -5.27 25.47
C ASP A 299 1.44 -4.36 26.34
N GLY A 300 1.80 -3.18 25.87
CA GLY A 300 2.36 -2.05 26.62
C GLY A 300 3.61 -2.32 27.49
N LYS A 301 4.18 -3.52 27.50
CA LYS A 301 5.32 -3.87 28.35
C LYS A 301 6.58 -3.70 27.51
N SER A 302 7.03 -2.45 27.44
CA SER A 302 8.42 -2.17 27.10
C SER A 302 9.29 -3.04 28.01
N LEU A 303 10.02 -3.99 27.43
CA LEU A 303 11.17 -4.61 28.07
C LEU A 303 12.23 -3.52 28.23
N LYS A 304 12.13 -2.76 29.32
CA LYS A 304 13.27 -2.05 29.88
C LYS A 304 14.20 -3.12 30.45
N LYS A 305 15.33 -3.34 29.78
CA LYS A 305 16.57 -3.75 30.43
C LYS A 305 17.58 -2.63 30.20
#